data_AF-A0A061RFC5-F1
#
_entry.id   AF-A0A061RFC5-F1
#
_cell.length_a   1.000
_cell.length_b   1.000
_cell.length_c   1.000
_cell.angle_alpha   90.00
_cell.angle_beta   90.00
_cell.angle_gamma   90.00
#
_symmetry.space_group_name_H-M   'P 1'
#
loop_
_entity.id
_entity.type
_entity.pdbx_description
1 polymer ?
#
loop_
_entity_poly.entity_id
_entity_poly.type
_entity_poly.pdbx_seq_one_letter_code
_entity_poly.pdbx_strand_id
1 'polypeptide(L)'
;MDFLSSRFYSRLDPCHEAAVREIESSLLRLYVVSHWKAGRSDLVSEFFAEAGKRILSGPDAESWRSWFALPHVPSVADEPHMQPFFTREWAELAELSFRNFLGAVFATMPRPAVLRFNNLRQQRKDLQRRVERLEEENSMLRETLADVDRQRTAEDPALSEGARADGWQLAPGSRSLVGIEASGA
;
A
#
# COMPACT_ATOMS: atom_id res chain seq x y z
N MET A 1 17.59 18.41 -0.90
CA MET A 1 16.17 18.00 -1.00
C MET A 1 15.76 17.62 -2.42
N ASP A 2 16.50 18.06 -3.45
CA ASP A 2 16.19 17.80 -4.87
C ASP A 2 16.09 16.31 -5.24
N PHE A 3 16.83 15.46 -4.52
CA PHE A 3 16.72 14.01 -4.69
C PHE A 3 15.32 13.46 -4.35
N LEU A 4 14.75 13.89 -3.22
CA LEU A 4 13.40 13.46 -2.81
C LEU A 4 12.35 14.02 -3.76
N SER A 5 12.52 15.27 -4.17
CA SER A 5 11.62 15.94 -5.12
C SER A 5 11.62 15.28 -6.49
N SER A 6 12.79 15.00 -7.05
CA SER A 6 12.92 14.36 -8.36
C SER A 6 12.43 12.91 -8.34
N ARG A 7 12.76 12.15 -7.28
CA ARG A 7 12.54 10.70 -7.27
C ARG A 7 11.18 10.28 -6.74
N PHE A 8 10.66 11.00 -5.76
CA PHE A 8 9.47 10.63 -5.02
C PHE A 8 8.36 11.66 -5.26
N TYR A 9 8.59 12.95 -4.96
CA TYR A 9 7.52 13.96 -4.98
C TYR A 9 6.93 14.22 -6.38
N SER A 10 7.73 14.08 -7.45
CA SER A 10 7.25 14.19 -8.83
C SER A 10 6.17 13.17 -9.23
N ARG A 11 6.01 12.11 -8.45
CA ARG A 11 5.05 11.00 -8.69
C ARG A 11 3.86 11.03 -7.74
N LEU A 12 3.85 11.94 -6.76
CA LEU A 12 2.72 12.08 -5.85
C LEU A 12 1.63 12.93 -6.47
N ASP A 13 0.39 12.57 -6.16
CA ASP A 13 -0.79 13.36 -6.47
C ASP A 13 -0.70 14.72 -5.73
N PRO A 14 -1.05 15.85 -6.39
CA PRO A 14 -1.04 17.19 -5.80
C PRO A 14 -1.71 17.30 -4.42
N CYS A 15 -2.67 16.44 -4.10
CA CYS A 15 -3.29 16.42 -2.77
C CYS A 15 -2.30 16.18 -1.60
N HIS A 16 -1.13 15.58 -1.86
CA HIS A 16 -0.10 15.32 -0.84
C HIS A 16 0.97 16.42 -0.76
N GLU A 17 0.91 17.45 -1.59
CA GLU A 17 1.92 18.51 -1.67
C GLU A 17 2.08 19.24 -0.33
N ALA A 18 0.98 19.51 0.37
CA ALA A 18 1.03 20.12 1.69
C ALA A 18 1.78 19.25 2.72
N ALA A 19 1.50 17.95 2.74
CA ALA A 19 2.16 16.99 3.64
C ALA A 19 3.66 16.85 3.31
N VAL A 20 4.01 16.83 2.02
CA VAL A 20 5.41 16.84 1.56
C VAL A 20 6.14 18.07 2.10
N ARG A 21 5.53 19.25 2.02
CA ARG A 21 6.13 20.51 2.47
C ARG A 21 6.32 20.55 3.99
N GLU A 22 5.34 20.09 4.77
CA GLU A 22 5.49 19.99 6.22
C GLU A 22 6.63 19.06 6.63
N ILE A 23 6.78 17.93 5.94
CA ILE A 23 7.84 16.96 6.20
C ILE A 23 9.19 17.50 5.75
N GLU A 24 9.28 18.17 4.60
CA GLU A 24 10.51 18.83 4.18
C GLU A 24 10.93 19.88 5.22
N SER A 25 9.99 20.71 5.68
CA SER A 25 10.26 21.72 6.70
C SER A 25 10.72 21.11 8.03
N SER A 26 10.08 20.02 8.49
CA SER A 26 10.48 19.34 9.73
C SER A 26 11.86 18.67 9.62
N LEU A 27 12.18 18.06 8.48
CA LEU A 27 13.50 17.46 8.22
C LEU A 27 14.61 18.51 8.19
N LEU A 28 14.37 19.66 7.54
CA LEU A 28 15.35 20.75 7.52
C LEU A 28 15.57 21.32 8.93
N ARG A 29 14.50 21.48 9.72
CA ARG A 29 14.62 21.89 11.13
C ARG A 29 15.39 20.86 11.95
N LEU A 30 15.14 19.57 11.73
CA LEU A 30 15.85 18.48 12.43
C LEU A 30 17.35 18.51 12.10
N TYR A 31 17.70 18.72 10.83
CA TYR A 31 19.10 18.91 10.41
C TYR A 31 19.74 20.08 11.15
N VAL A 32 19.14 21.28 11.08
CA VAL A 32 19.65 22.49 11.73
C VAL A 32 19.82 22.28 13.24
N VAL A 33 18.80 21.77 13.94
CA VAL A 33 18.84 21.52 15.39
C VAL A 33 19.93 20.51 15.75
N SER A 34 20.07 19.43 14.98
CA SER A 34 21.07 18.39 15.25
C SER A 34 22.51 18.90 15.12
N HIS A 35 22.79 19.72 14.10
CA HIS A 35 24.11 20.29 13.87
C HIS A 35 24.44 21.42 14.85
N TRP A 36 23.44 22.23 15.22
CA TRP A 36 23.57 23.23 16.26
C TRP A 36 23.88 22.59 17.62
N LYS A 37 23.14 21.54 18.02
CA LYS A 37 23.40 20.78 19.26
C LYS A 37 24.80 20.13 19.29
N ALA A 38 25.33 19.77 18.13
CA ALA A 38 26.67 19.22 17.99
C ALA A 38 27.79 20.28 18.04
N GLY A 39 27.47 21.56 18.22
CA GLY A 39 28.43 22.67 18.22
C GLY A 39 29.01 23.00 16.85
N ARG A 40 28.41 22.47 15.77
CA ARG A 40 28.85 22.68 14.38
C ARG A 40 28.01 23.78 13.71
N SER A 41 28.10 24.98 14.26
CA SER A 41 27.38 26.16 13.73
C SER A 41 27.90 26.61 12.36
N ASP A 42 29.13 26.22 12.00
CA ASP A 42 29.73 26.35 10.67
C ASP A 42 28.86 25.68 9.59
N LEU A 43 28.48 24.42 9.81
CA LEU A 43 27.64 23.65 8.88
C LEU A 43 26.22 24.21 8.79
N VAL A 44 25.71 24.76 9.88
CA VAL A 44 24.39 25.42 9.89
C VAL A 44 24.45 26.71 9.08
N SER A 45 25.52 27.50 9.21
CA SER A 45 25.75 28.71 8.44
C SER A 45 25.91 28.42 6.94
N GLU A 46 26.71 27.40 6.60
CA GLU A 46 26.89 26.94 5.21
C GLU A 46 25.55 26.49 4.60
N PHE A 47 24.76 25.72 5.35
CA PHE A 47 23.42 25.31 4.92
C PHE A 47 22.52 26.50 4.63
N PHE A 48 22.49 27.52 5.50
CA PHE A 48 21.70 28.72 5.26
C PHE A 48 22.25 29.57 4.10
N ALA A 49 23.56 29.54 3.84
CA ALA A 49 24.13 30.23 2.68
C ALA A 49 23.70 29.58 1.35
N GLU A 50 23.68 28.25 1.28
CA GLU A 50 23.33 27.50 0.07
C GLU A 50 21.81 27.36 -0.12
N ALA A 51 21.12 26.83 0.90
CA ALA A 51 19.70 26.51 0.83
C ALA A 51 18.79 27.68 1.26
N GLY A 52 19.35 28.71 1.89
CA GLY A 52 18.53 29.74 2.55
C GLY A 52 17.71 30.60 1.58
N LYS A 53 18.27 30.96 0.42
CA LYS A 53 17.52 31.71 -0.61
C LYS A 53 16.28 30.94 -1.09
N ARG A 54 16.41 29.62 -1.26
CA ARG A 54 15.32 28.74 -1.65
C ARG A 54 14.25 28.67 -0.56
N ILE A 55 14.66 28.52 0.70
CA ILE A 55 13.75 28.45 1.85
C ILE A 55 12.97 29.76 2.02
N LEU A 56 13.65 30.91 1.91
CA LEU A 56 13.05 32.24 2.06
C LEU A 56 12.19 32.68 0.87
N SER A 57 12.32 32.03 -0.29
CA SER A 57 11.44 32.26 -1.44
C SER A 57 10.19 31.36 -1.39
N GLY A 58 10.17 30.38 -0.49
CA GLY A 58 9.08 29.45 -0.33
C GLY A 58 7.93 30.00 0.53
N PRO A 59 6.80 29.29 0.60
CA PRO A 59 5.63 29.76 1.33
C PRO A 59 5.81 29.76 2.85
N ASP A 60 6.82 29.05 3.37
CA ASP A 60 7.13 28.99 4.80
C ASP A 60 8.18 30.02 5.23
N ALA A 61 8.55 30.94 4.35
CA ALA A 61 9.62 31.92 4.55
C ALA A 61 9.53 32.65 5.90
N GLU A 62 8.32 33.06 6.28
CA GLU A 62 8.09 33.79 7.54
C GLU A 62 8.50 32.98 8.76
N SER A 63 8.10 31.71 8.81
CA SER A 63 8.45 30.81 9.90
C SER A 63 9.95 30.50 9.95
N TRP A 64 10.65 30.63 8.82
CA TRP A 64 12.08 30.38 8.71
C TRP A 64 12.92 31.60 9.02
N ARG A 65 12.40 32.82 8.91
CA ARG A 65 13.14 34.08 9.17
C ARG A 65 13.82 34.09 10.53
N SER A 66 13.12 33.67 11.58
CA SER A 66 13.71 33.59 12.92
C SER A 66 14.83 32.56 13.03
N TRP A 67 14.76 31.48 12.25
CA TRP A 67 15.77 30.41 12.23
C TRP A 67 17.10 30.83 11.61
N PHE A 68 17.11 31.85 10.75
CA PHE A 68 18.37 32.41 10.23
C PHE A 68 19.19 33.14 11.30
N ALA A 69 18.57 33.55 12.40
CA ALA A 69 19.30 34.13 13.53
C ALA A 69 20.03 33.06 14.36
N LEU A 70 19.63 31.78 14.25
CA LEU A 70 20.11 30.69 15.09
C LEU A 70 21.64 30.50 15.14
N PRO A 71 22.42 30.64 14.04
CA PRO A 71 23.88 30.54 14.09
C PRO A 71 24.54 31.63 14.95
N HIS A 72 23.84 32.75 15.17
CA HIS A 72 24.32 33.90 15.93
C HIS A 72 23.75 33.95 17.36
N VAL A 73 22.83 33.04 17.70
CA VAL A 73 22.22 32.96 19.02
C VAL A 73 23.02 31.99 19.91
N PRO A 74 23.57 32.45 21.04
CA PRO A 74 24.38 31.62 21.93
C PRO A 74 23.54 30.66 22.80
N SER A 75 22.24 30.93 22.99
CA SER A 75 21.35 30.10 23.81
C SER A 75 19.94 30.01 23.22
N VAL A 76 19.42 28.79 23.06
CA VAL A 76 18.02 28.51 22.65
C VAL A 76 17.00 29.07 23.67
N ALA A 77 17.45 29.38 24.90
CA ALA A 77 16.60 29.95 25.93
C ALA A 77 16.05 31.33 25.56
N ASP A 78 16.76 32.08 24.72
CA ASP A 78 16.39 33.43 24.31
C ASP A 78 15.19 33.43 23.34
N GLU A 79 14.86 32.27 22.77
CA GLU A 79 13.85 32.16 21.73
C GLU A 79 12.80 31.07 22.05
N PRO A 80 11.76 31.40 22.85
CA PRO A 80 10.76 30.44 23.34
C PRO A 80 10.05 29.65 22.24
N HIS A 81 9.88 30.25 21.05
CA HIS A 81 9.19 29.59 19.94
C HIS A 81 10.00 28.44 19.32
N MET A 82 11.31 28.41 19.54
CA MET A 82 12.18 27.35 19.04
C MET A 82 12.33 26.19 20.01
N GLN A 83 12.14 26.41 21.31
CA GLN A 83 12.36 25.40 22.35
C GLN A 83 11.67 24.04 22.10
N PRO A 84 10.41 23.97 21.61
CA PRO A 84 9.76 22.68 21.33
C PRO A 84 10.51 21.82 20.31
N PHE A 85 11.21 22.43 19.36
CA PHE A 85 11.98 21.73 18.33
C PHE A 85 13.29 21.13 18.86
N PHE A 86 13.74 21.55 20.04
CA PHE A 86 14.94 21.03 20.69
C PHE A 86 14.65 19.87 21.62
N THR A 87 13.39 19.47 21.81
CA THR A 87 13.07 18.28 22.61
C THR A 87 13.38 17.00 21.85
N ARG A 88 13.61 15.91 22.60
CA ARG A 88 13.80 14.59 22.01
C ARG A 88 12.49 14.05 21.45
N GLU A 89 11.36 14.31 22.11
CA GLU A 89 10.05 13.83 21.63
C GLU A 89 9.73 14.41 20.25
N TRP A 90 10.04 15.70 20.01
CA TRP A 90 9.80 16.31 18.71
C TRP A 90 10.62 15.63 17.60
N ALA A 91 11.89 15.33 17.85
CA ALA A 91 12.75 14.65 16.87
C ALA A 91 12.22 13.24 16.55
N GLU A 92 11.80 12.48 17.57
CA GLU A 92 11.23 11.13 17.39
C GLU A 92 9.91 11.17 16.61
N LEU A 93 9.04 12.16 16.88
CA LEU A 93 7.80 12.38 16.14
C LEU A 93 8.06 12.77 14.68
N ALA A 94 9.04 13.64 14.44
CA ALA A 94 9.45 14.04 13.09
C ALA A 94 9.96 12.82 12.29
N GLU A 95 10.81 11.98 12.89
CA GLU A 95 11.26 10.74 12.25
C GLU A 95 10.12 9.75 11.98
N LEU A 96 9.20 9.57 12.93
CA LEU A 96 8.06 8.67 12.78
C LEU A 96 7.13 9.13 11.66
N SER A 97 6.79 10.43 11.63
CA SER A 97 5.97 11.01 10.57
C SER A 97 6.62 10.86 9.20
N PHE A 98 7.93 11.06 9.09
CA PHE A 98 8.68 10.85 7.86
C PHE A 98 8.64 9.38 7.41
N ARG A 99 8.83 8.42 8.32
CA ARG A 99 8.74 6.99 8.01
C ARG A 99 7.34 6.59 7.54
N ASN A 100 6.31 7.09 8.23
CA ASN A 100 4.92 6.83 7.86
C ASN A 100 4.60 7.40 6.48
N PHE A 101 5.04 8.62 6.21
CA PHE A 101 4.89 9.26 4.92
C PHE A 101 5.61 8.48 3.82
N LEU A 102 6.88 8.09 4.02
CA LEU A 102 7.58 7.23 3.06
C LEU A 102 6.85 5.91 2.84
N GLY A 103 6.28 5.31 3.90
CA GLY A 103 5.45 4.13 3.79
C GLY A 103 4.25 4.34 2.86
N ALA A 104 3.51 5.44 3.02
CA ALA A 104 2.40 5.80 2.16
C ALA A 104 2.85 6.05 0.71
N VAL A 105 3.96 6.77 0.52
CA VAL A 105 4.57 7.07 -0.78
C VAL A 105 5.03 5.80 -1.51
N PHE A 106 5.62 4.85 -0.79
CA PHE A 106 6.01 3.56 -1.36
C PHE A 106 4.81 2.65 -1.66
N ALA A 107 3.69 2.83 -0.98
CA ALA A 107 2.46 2.11 -1.28
C ALA A 107 1.81 2.58 -2.59
N THR A 108 1.92 3.87 -2.93
CA THR A 108 1.41 4.43 -4.20
C THR A 108 2.33 4.17 -5.39
N MET A 109 3.62 3.90 -5.14
CA MET A 109 4.56 3.57 -6.21
C MET A 109 4.39 2.13 -6.73
N PRO A 110 4.54 1.92 -8.05
CA PRO A 110 4.51 0.58 -8.62
C PRO A 110 5.65 -0.26 -8.04
N ARG A 111 5.31 -1.40 -7.44
CA ARG A 111 6.28 -2.30 -6.80
C ARG A 111 7.34 -2.74 -7.82
N PRO A 112 8.64 -2.76 -7.46
CA PRO A 112 9.70 -3.31 -8.29
C PRO A 112 9.35 -4.72 -8.77
N ALA A 113 9.69 -5.04 -10.03
CA ALA A 113 9.29 -6.28 -10.70
C ALA A 113 9.66 -7.56 -9.90
N VAL A 114 10.79 -7.54 -9.19
CA VAL A 114 11.25 -8.65 -8.34
C VAL A 114 10.32 -8.88 -7.14
N LEU A 115 9.88 -7.80 -6.49
CA LEU A 115 8.92 -7.88 -5.37
C LEU A 115 7.53 -8.29 -5.86
N ARG A 116 7.12 -7.84 -7.05
CA ARG A 116 5.89 -8.29 -7.70
C ARG A 116 5.91 -9.79 -7.95
N PHE A 117 7.02 -10.34 -8.45
CA PHE A 117 7.15 -11.78 -8.66
C PHE A 117 7.07 -12.60 -7.37
N ASN A 118 7.73 -12.16 -6.29
CA ASN A 118 7.67 -12.86 -5.01
C ASN A 118 6.26 -12.82 -4.40
N ASN A 119 5.58 -11.67 -4.49
CA ASN A 119 4.21 -11.51 -4.00
C ASN A 119 3.21 -12.35 -4.81
N LEU A 120 3.32 -12.35 -6.15
CA LEU A 120 2.53 -13.23 -7.02
C LEU A 120 2.77 -14.71 -6.72
N ARG A 121 4.03 -15.09 -6.45
CA ARG A 121 4.38 -16.46 -6.05
C ARG A 121 3.72 -16.85 -4.73
N GLN A 122 3.70 -15.97 -3.73
CA GLN A 122 3.01 -16.22 -2.46
C GLN A 122 1.49 -16.32 -2.65
N GLN A 123 0.89 -15.37 -3.35
CA GLN A 123 -0.54 -15.38 -3.65
C GLN A 123 -0.96 -16.65 -4.39
N ARG A 124 -0.13 -17.12 -5.34
CA ARG A 124 -0.37 -18.39 -6.05
C ARG A 124 -0.36 -19.58 -5.09
N LYS A 125 0.57 -19.63 -4.14
CA LYS A 125 0.64 -20.70 -3.12
C LYS A 125 -0.58 -20.68 -2.20
N ASP A 126 -1.04 -19.51 -1.79
CA ASP A 126 -2.21 -19.39 -0.92
C ASP A 126 -3.50 -19.78 -1.64
N LEU A 127 -3.65 -19.38 -2.90
CA LEU A 127 -4.75 -19.82 -3.76
C LEU A 127 -4.72 -21.33 -3.97
N GLN A 128 -3.56 -21.92 -4.23
CA GLN A 128 -3.43 -23.35 -4.43
C GLN A 128 -3.81 -24.14 -3.18
N ARG A 129 -3.36 -23.73 -1.99
CA ARG A 129 -3.79 -24.33 -0.71
C ARG A 129 -5.31 -24.21 -0.48
N ARG A 130 -5.93 -23.14 -0.99
CA ARG A 130 -7.38 -22.96 -0.88
C ARG A 130 -8.14 -23.86 -1.84
N VAL A 131 -7.62 -24.06 -3.05
CA VAL A 131 -8.17 -25.01 -4.03
C VAL A 131 -8.09 -26.42 -3.48
N GLU A 132 -6.92 -26.86 -3.00
CA GLU A 132 -6.73 -28.20 -2.42
C GLU A 132 -7.74 -28.47 -1.30
N ARG A 133 -7.90 -27.53 -0.36
CA ARG A 133 -8.91 -27.64 0.71
C ARG A 133 -10.34 -27.74 0.18
N LEU A 134 -10.70 -26.92 -0.80
CA LEU A 134 -12.04 -26.95 -1.38
C LEU A 134 -12.29 -28.26 -2.13
N GLU A 135 -11.27 -28.85 -2.76
CA GLU A 135 -11.34 -30.15 -3.40
C GLU A 135 -11.53 -31.28 -2.37
N GLU A 136 -10.80 -31.24 -1.25
CA GLU A 136 -10.98 -32.16 -0.12
C GLU A 136 -12.40 -32.06 0.44
N GLU A 137 -12.90 -30.85 0.71
CA GLU A 137 -14.27 -30.63 1.18
C GLU A 137 -15.30 -31.14 0.17
N ASN A 138 -15.11 -30.90 -1.14
CA ASN A 138 -16.02 -31.41 -2.17
C ASN A 138 -16.01 -32.95 -2.21
N SER A 139 -14.84 -33.57 -2.05
CA SER A 139 -14.73 -35.04 -2.04
C SER A 139 -15.47 -35.66 -0.85
N MET A 140 -15.30 -35.09 0.35
CA MET A 140 -16.01 -35.51 1.56
C MET A 140 -17.52 -35.33 1.43
N LEU A 141 -17.96 -34.20 0.87
CA LEU A 141 -19.40 -33.95 0.64
C LEU A 141 -19.98 -34.92 -0.39
N ARG A 142 -19.24 -35.26 -1.45
CA ARG A 142 -19.68 -36.28 -2.42
C ARG A 142 -19.77 -37.67 -1.81
N GLU A 143 -18.82 -38.02 -0.94
CA GLU A 143 -18.82 -39.31 -0.24
C GLU A 143 -20.01 -39.42 0.72
N THR A 144 -20.25 -38.39 1.54
CA THR A 144 -21.41 -38.33 2.44
C THR A 144 -22.74 -38.35 1.69
N LEU A 145 -22.86 -37.65 0.56
CA LEU A 145 -24.05 -37.75 -0.31
C LEU A 145 -24.22 -39.17 -0.85
N ALA A 146 -23.15 -39.80 -1.32
CA ALA A 146 -23.21 -41.18 -1.82
C ALA A 146 -23.57 -42.18 -0.73
N ASP A 147 -23.15 -41.95 0.52
CA ASP A 147 -23.52 -42.77 1.68
C ASP A 147 -24.99 -42.56 2.08
N VAL A 148 -25.48 -41.32 2.05
CA VAL A 148 -26.90 -40.99 2.31
C VAL A 148 -27.80 -41.57 1.21
N ASP A 149 -27.40 -41.50 -0.06
CA ASP A 149 -28.14 -42.13 -1.15
C ASP A 149 -28.14 -43.66 -1.00
N ARG A 150 -27.02 -44.26 -0.60
CA ARG A 150 -26.95 -45.70 -0.27
C ARG A 150 -27.88 -46.07 0.88
N GLN A 151 -27.93 -45.27 1.95
CA GLN A 151 -28.85 -45.47 3.07
C GLN A 151 -30.32 -45.35 2.64
N ARG A 152 -30.66 -44.35 1.82
CA ARG A 152 -32.01 -44.22 1.23
C ARG A 152 -32.41 -45.42 0.38
N THR A 153 -31.50 -45.95 -0.44
CA THR A 153 -31.77 -47.17 -1.23
C THR A 153 -31.87 -48.44 -0.38
N ALA A 154 -31.28 -48.46 0.81
CA ALA A 154 -31.35 -49.59 1.74
C ALA A 154 -32.59 -49.56 2.64
N GLU A 155 -33.09 -48.37 2.98
CA GLU A 155 -34.31 -48.18 3.77
C GLU A 155 -35.59 -48.37 2.95
N ASP A 156 -35.56 -48.14 1.61
CA ASP A 156 -36.71 -48.34 0.70
C ASP A 156 -36.39 -49.25 -0.51
N PRO A 157 -36.33 -50.59 -0.35
CA PRO A 157 -36.27 -51.50 -1.50
C PRO A 157 -37.56 -51.47 -2.35
N ALA A 158 -38.68 -51.00 -1.79
CA ALA A 158 -40.01 -51.02 -2.41
C ALA A 158 -40.25 -49.95 -3.50
N LEU A 159 -39.39 -48.94 -3.63
CA LEU A 159 -39.51 -47.91 -4.68
C LEU A 159 -38.67 -48.21 -5.94
N SER A 160 -37.74 -49.17 -5.86
CA SER A 160 -36.85 -49.53 -6.98
C SER A 160 -37.55 -50.32 -8.12
N GLU A 161 -38.68 -50.98 -7.84
CA GLU A 161 -39.48 -51.65 -8.86
C GLU A 161 -40.47 -50.71 -9.58
N GLY A 162 -40.87 -49.61 -8.95
CA GLY A 162 -41.80 -48.62 -9.55
C GLY A 162 -41.16 -47.71 -10.59
N ALA A 163 -39.86 -47.40 -10.46
CA ALA A 163 -39.16 -46.48 -11.36
C ALA A 163 -38.73 -47.14 -12.70
N ARG A 164 -38.84 -48.46 -12.85
CA ARG A 164 -38.62 -49.14 -14.13
C ARG A 164 -39.76 -48.94 -15.14
N ALA A 165 -40.93 -48.50 -14.69
CA ALA A 165 -42.10 -48.31 -15.54
C ALA A 165 -42.13 -46.97 -16.30
N ASP A 166 -41.47 -45.93 -15.79
CA ASP A 166 -41.46 -44.61 -16.42
C ASP A 166 -40.14 -44.34 -17.15
N GLY A 167 -39.87 -45.18 -18.15
CA GLY A 167 -38.84 -44.95 -19.13
C GLY A 167 -39.19 -43.75 -20.01
N TRP A 168 -38.64 -42.58 -19.72
CA TRP A 168 -38.49 -41.54 -20.73
C TRP A 168 -37.51 -42.03 -21.79
N GLN A 169 -38.07 -42.57 -22.87
CA GLN A 169 -37.37 -42.92 -24.09
C GLN A 169 -36.64 -41.68 -24.63
N LEU A 170 -35.32 -41.67 -24.52
CA LEU A 170 -34.48 -40.73 -25.26
C LEU A 170 -34.45 -41.19 -26.73
N ALA A 171 -35.15 -40.46 -27.59
CA ALA A 171 -35.07 -40.63 -29.04
C ALA A 171 -33.66 -40.24 -29.56
N PRO A 172 -33.08 -40.97 -30.51
CA PRO A 172 -31.76 -40.68 -31.03
C PRO A 172 -31.83 -39.66 -32.18
N GLY A 173 -31.03 -38.60 -32.06
CA GLY A 173 -30.48 -37.88 -33.20
C GLY A 173 -31.33 -36.76 -33.81
N SER A 174 -30.84 -35.53 -33.66
CA SER A 174 -30.92 -34.55 -34.73
C SER A 174 -29.71 -33.62 -34.65
N ARG A 175 -28.69 -34.04 -35.40
CA ARG A 175 -27.73 -33.18 -36.11
C ARG A 175 -28.47 -31.96 -36.67
N SER A 176 -27.99 -30.75 -36.39
CA SER A 176 -27.87 -29.74 -37.46
C SER A 176 -26.74 -28.77 -37.16
N LEU A 177 -25.74 -28.86 -38.02
CA LEU A 177 -24.72 -27.86 -38.31
C LEU A 177 -25.29 -26.98 -39.46
N VAL A 178 -24.67 -25.82 -39.70
CA VAL A 178 -24.92 -24.84 -40.79
C VAL A 178 -26.08 -23.89 -40.45
N GLY A 179 -25.91 -22.57 -40.32
CA GLY A 179 -25.01 -21.62 -40.99
C GLY A 179 -25.85 -20.69 -41.87
N ILE A 180 -25.66 -19.37 -41.76
CA ILE A 180 -25.52 -18.41 -42.87
C ILE A 180 -25.58 -16.96 -42.33
N GLU A 181 -24.61 -16.19 -42.81
CA GLU A 181 -24.40 -14.73 -42.70
C GLU A 181 -25.49 -13.90 -43.43
N ALA A 182 -25.70 -12.65 -42.98
CA ALA A 182 -25.97 -11.42 -43.78
C ALA A 182 -26.53 -10.34 -42.82
N SER A 183 -25.83 -9.23 -42.52
CA SER A 183 -25.51 -8.02 -43.32
C SER A 183 -26.62 -6.94 -43.35
N GLY A 184 -26.24 -5.70 -42.98
CA GLY A 184 -26.93 -4.42 -43.24
C GLY A 184 -27.89 -3.98 -42.14
N ALA A 185 -27.87 -2.75 -41.59
CA ALA A 185 -27.27 -1.49 -42.02
C ALA A 185 -26.98 -0.58 -40.81
#